data_AF-A0A1A1YXH0-F1
#
_entry.id   AF-A0A1A1YXH0-F1
#
_cell.length_a   1.000
_cell.length_b   1.000
_cell.length_c   1.000
_cell.angle_alpha   90.00
_cell.angle_beta   90.00
_cell.angle_gamma   90.00
#
_symmetry.space_group_name_H-M   'P 1'
#
loop_
_entity.id
_entity.type
_entity.pdbx_description
1 polymer ?
#
loop_
_entity_poly.entity_id
_entity_poly.type
_entity_poly.pdbx_seq_one_letter_code
_entity_poly.pdbx_strand_id
1 'polypeptide(L)'
;MANCSGLWRRTLLIDRDGARDTSAGVAWLQGSTGYVDTRGFAGRLSQRDDVFEWQRLIDVEPPGPYPDAGRMRWDNDILIEEGVHEPYVEHWVRQDGETTPNWAVFATDAILVCAGDMFGWADRRGVVLGAVGDSQWAAMNPRISDGELVANGVRRHIEDSEGDVKL
;
A
#
# COMPACT_ATOMS: atom_id res chain seq x y z
N MET A 1 -14.90 3.00 -7.26
CA MET A 1 -13.90 3.24 -6.21
C MET A 1 -13.37 4.65 -6.38
N ALA A 2 -13.16 5.39 -5.29
CA ALA A 2 -12.49 6.68 -5.33
C ALA A 2 -11.06 6.52 -5.84
N ASN A 3 -10.54 7.52 -6.54
CA ASN A 3 -9.15 7.49 -7.00
C ASN A 3 -8.20 7.80 -5.84
N CYS A 4 -7.63 6.75 -5.26
CA CYS A 4 -6.66 6.84 -4.18
C CYS A 4 -5.20 6.69 -4.64
N SER A 5 -4.93 6.53 -5.94
CA SER A 5 -3.59 6.16 -6.40
C SER A 5 -2.52 7.22 -6.09
N GLY A 6 -1.35 6.79 -5.65
CA GLY A 6 -0.23 7.65 -5.31
C GLY A 6 0.35 7.34 -3.94
N LEU A 7 1.35 8.13 -3.55
CA LEU A 7 2.01 8.02 -2.26
C LEU A 7 1.30 8.90 -1.22
N TRP A 8 1.03 8.32 -0.06
CA TRP A 8 0.41 8.99 1.07
C TRP A 8 1.35 8.96 2.27
N ARG A 9 1.34 10.04 3.05
CA ARG A 9 2.05 10.12 4.33
C ARG A 9 1.07 10.43 5.44
N ARG A 10 1.18 9.67 6.53
CA ARG A 10 0.41 9.93 7.73
C ARG A 10 1.01 11.14 8.44
N THR A 11 0.16 12.06 8.87
CA THR A 11 0.55 13.27 9.61
C THR A 11 0.03 13.27 11.05
N LEU A 12 -1.01 12.46 11.32
CA LEU A 12 -1.58 12.27 12.65
C LEU A 12 -2.17 10.86 12.75
N LEU A 13 -1.98 10.23 13.89
CA LEU A 13 -2.81 9.15 14.42
C LEU A 13 -3.36 9.61 15.77
N ILE A 14 -4.66 9.43 15.97
CA ILE A 14 -5.31 9.41 17.28
C ILE A 14 -5.68 7.96 17.52
N ASP A 15 -4.98 7.30 18.44
CA ASP A 15 -5.21 5.88 18.77
C ASP A 15 -6.50 5.73 19.59
N ARG A 16 -6.94 4.48 19.79
CA ARG A 16 -8.18 4.10 20.49
C ARG A 16 -8.28 4.63 21.93
N ASP A 17 -7.15 4.93 22.57
CA ASP A 17 -7.08 5.51 23.91
C ASP A 17 -7.01 7.06 23.89
N GLY A 18 -7.05 7.66 22.70
CA GLY A 18 -6.91 9.08 22.46
C GLY A 18 -5.47 9.58 22.40
N ALA A 19 -4.47 8.70 22.53
CA ALA A 19 -3.08 9.07 22.37
C ALA A 19 -2.83 9.62 20.97
N ARG A 20 -2.08 10.71 20.89
CA ARG A 20 -1.77 11.39 19.63
C ARG A 20 -0.35 11.07 19.22
N ASP A 21 -0.21 10.52 18.03
CA ASP A 21 1.07 10.29 17.37
C ASP A 21 1.17 11.18 16.12
N THR A 22 2.21 12.01 16.08
CA THR A 22 2.53 12.88 14.93
C THR A 22 3.91 12.56 14.36
N SER A 23 4.46 11.40 14.74
CA SER A 23 5.73 10.93 14.20
C SER A 23 5.61 10.74 12.69
N ALA A 24 6.64 11.20 11.99
CA ALA A 24 6.80 10.94 10.58
C ALA A 24 7.27 9.50 10.36
N GLY A 25 7.04 8.97 9.15
CA GLY A 25 7.63 7.70 8.71
C GLY A 25 6.62 6.68 8.23
N VAL A 26 5.34 6.82 8.62
CA VAL A 26 4.27 5.98 8.08
C VAL A 26 3.84 6.51 6.72
N ALA A 27 3.97 5.66 5.70
CA ALA A 27 3.58 5.92 4.33
C ALA A 27 2.85 4.73 3.72
N TRP A 28 1.96 5.03 2.78
CA TRP A 28 1.14 4.08 2.06
C TRP A 28 1.21 4.40 0.57
N LEU A 29 1.59 3.43 -0.26
CA LEU A 29 1.55 3.55 -1.71
C LEU A 29 0.33 2.80 -2.23
N GLN A 30 -0.51 3.49 -3.00
CA GLN A 30 -1.74 2.97 -3.57
C GLN A 30 -1.67 2.93 -5.10
N GLY A 31 -1.91 1.75 -5.67
CA GLY A 31 -2.18 1.54 -7.10
C GLY A 31 -3.67 1.68 -7.41
N SER A 32 -4.19 0.88 -8.36
CA SER A 32 -5.63 0.85 -8.67
C SER A 32 -6.44 0.20 -7.56
N THR A 33 -6.10 -1.03 -7.18
CA THR A 33 -6.57 -1.64 -5.93
C THR A 33 -5.40 -2.12 -5.07
N GLY A 34 -4.30 -2.58 -5.70
CA GLY A 34 -3.09 -3.00 -4.98
C GLY A 34 -2.47 -1.89 -4.13
N TYR A 35 -1.97 -2.23 -2.94
CA TYR A 35 -1.26 -1.29 -2.08
C TYR A 35 -0.15 -1.90 -1.24
N VAL A 36 0.75 -1.06 -0.74
CA VAL A 36 1.80 -1.39 0.24
C VAL A 36 1.88 -0.30 1.32
N ASP A 37 1.91 -0.69 2.59
CA ASP A 37 2.05 0.19 3.75
C ASP A 37 3.34 -0.11 4.52
N THR A 38 4.08 0.95 4.86
CA THR A 38 5.36 0.87 5.61
C THR A 38 5.25 0.22 7.00
N ARG A 39 4.04 0.09 7.55
CA ARG A 39 3.79 -0.62 8.82
C ARG A 39 3.91 -2.13 8.69
N GLY A 40 4.12 -2.67 7.48
CA GLY A 40 4.44 -4.08 7.28
C GLY A 40 3.33 -4.90 6.62
N PHE A 41 2.39 -4.26 5.93
CA PHE A 41 1.30 -5.00 5.27
C PHE A 41 1.00 -4.46 3.87
N ALA A 42 0.40 -5.30 3.05
CA ALA A 42 0.05 -5.02 1.67
C ALA A 42 -1.14 -5.86 1.23
N GLY A 43 -1.84 -5.43 0.18
CA GLY A 43 -3.06 -6.12 -0.22
C GLY A 43 -3.86 -5.41 -1.29
N ARG A 44 -5.18 -5.58 -1.21
CA ARG A 44 -6.15 -4.92 -2.08
C ARG A 44 -7.05 -3.98 -1.29
N LEU A 45 -7.24 -2.79 -1.82
CA LEU A 45 -8.24 -1.85 -1.36
C LEU A 45 -9.58 -2.16 -2.03
N SER A 46 -10.64 -2.22 -1.24
CA SER A 46 -12.02 -2.23 -1.74
C SER A 46 -12.84 -1.09 -1.13
N GLN A 47 -13.95 -0.72 -1.77
CA GLN A 47 -14.83 0.34 -1.27
C GLN A 47 -16.28 -0.08 -1.42
N ARG A 48 -17.07 0.13 -0.36
CA ARG A 48 -18.54 0.08 -0.37
C ARG A 48 -19.05 1.34 0.30
N ASP A 49 -19.79 2.16 -0.46
CA ASP A 49 -20.27 3.47 -0.02
C ASP A 49 -19.11 4.35 0.49
N ASP A 50 -19.15 4.80 1.75
CA ASP A 50 -18.11 5.61 2.40
C ASP A 50 -17.05 4.78 3.14
N VAL A 51 -17.22 3.45 3.17
CA VAL A 51 -16.31 2.54 3.86
C VAL A 51 -15.31 1.95 2.86
N PHE A 52 -14.04 2.04 3.24
CA PHE A 52 -12.93 1.39 2.56
C PHE A 52 -12.42 0.24 3.42
N GLU A 53 -12.07 -0.85 2.76
CA GLU A 53 -11.58 -2.07 3.41
C GLU A 53 -10.25 -2.46 2.78
N TRP A 54 -9.23 -2.56 3.62
CA TRP A 54 -7.87 -2.97 3.26
C TRP A 54 -7.75 -4.48 3.50
N GLN A 55 -7.98 -5.25 2.45
CA GLN A 55 -7.77 -6.69 2.52
C GLN A 55 -6.27 -6.98 2.55
N ARG A 56 -5.73 -7.24 3.74
CA ARG A 56 -4.32 -7.58 3.95
C ARG A 56 -4.03 -9.00 3.44
N LEU A 57 -3.30 -9.08 2.32
CA LEU A 57 -2.86 -10.34 1.72
C LEU A 57 -1.43 -10.70 2.17
N ILE A 58 -0.63 -9.67 2.47
CA ILE A 58 0.67 -9.78 3.14
C ILE A 58 0.56 -9.01 4.45
N ASP A 59 0.95 -9.66 5.55
CA ASP A 59 1.13 -9.02 6.86
C ASP A 59 2.40 -9.61 7.49
N VAL A 60 3.31 -8.73 7.91
CA VAL A 60 4.57 -9.10 8.58
C VAL A 60 4.29 -9.44 10.04
N GLU A 61 3.31 -8.77 10.65
CA GLU A 61 2.80 -9.11 11.98
C GLU A 61 1.47 -9.84 11.84
N PRO A 62 1.04 -10.63 12.85
CA PRO A 62 -0.29 -11.23 12.81
C PRO A 62 -1.37 -10.13 12.71
N PRO A 63 -2.37 -10.30 11.85
CA PRO A 63 -3.44 -9.33 11.74
C PRO A 63 -4.20 -9.19 13.07
N GLY A 64 -4.73 -8.00 13.31
CA GLY A 64 -5.61 -7.74 14.45
C GLY A 64 -6.90 -8.56 14.40
N PRO A 65 -7.70 -8.55 15.49
CA PRO A 65 -8.92 -9.33 15.58
C PRO A 65 -10.07 -8.80 14.70
N TYR A 66 -9.94 -7.59 14.15
CA TYR A 66 -10.96 -6.93 13.34
C TYR A 66 -10.48 -6.70 11.90
N PRO A 67 -11.40 -6.65 10.92
CA PRO A 67 -11.08 -6.20 9.57
C PRO A 67 -10.45 -4.80 9.58
N ASP A 68 -9.49 -4.59 8.69
CA ASP A 68 -8.91 -3.27 8.47
C ASP A 68 -9.87 -2.45 7.58
N ALA A 69 -10.69 -1.62 8.22
CA ALA A 69 -11.71 -0.84 7.54
C ALA A 69 -11.90 0.53 8.18
N GLY A 70 -12.07 1.53 7.33
CA GLY A 70 -12.09 2.94 7.68
C GLY A 70 -13.05 3.73 6.80
N ARG A 71 -13.66 4.77 7.37
CA ARG A 71 -14.41 5.79 6.61
C ARG A 71 -13.48 6.91 6.24
N MET A 72 -13.43 7.22 4.95
CA MET A 72 -12.56 8.26 4.44
C MET A 72 -13.34 9.50 4.00
N ARG A 73 -12.92 10.67 4.49
CA ARG A 73 -13.47 11.97 4.09
C ARG A 73 -12.38 13.00 3.91
N TRP A 74 -12.60 13.93 2.99
CA TRP A 74 -11.69 15.06 2.79
C TRP A 74 -12.00 16.20 3.75
N ASP A 75 -10.95 16.80 4.31
CA ASP A 75 -10.95 18.09 4.97
C ASP A 75 -9.81 18.92 4.38
N ASN A 76 -10.15 19.78 3.41
CA ASN A 76 -9.19 20.45 2.54
C ASN A 76 -8.25 19.44 1.85
N ASP A 77 -6.94 19.57 2.03
CA ASP A 77 -5.92 18.69 1.45
C ASP A 77 -5.59 17.46 2.32
N ILE A 78 -6.32 17.28 3.43
CA ILE A 78 -6.14 16.17 4.35
C ILE A 78 -7.24 15.14 4.11
N LEU A 79 -6.83 13.90 3.89
CA LEU A 79 -7.73 12.76 3.92
C LEU A 79 -7.79 12.25 5.36
N ILE A 80 -8.98 12.35 5.95
CA ILE A 80 -9.24 11.86 7.31
C ILE A 80 -9.87 10.48 7.19
N GLU A 81 -9.23 9.52 7.84
CA GLU A 81 -9.69 8.15 7.99
C GLU A 81 -10.14 7.91 9.42
N GLU A 82 -11.37 7.41 9.60
CA GLU A 82 -11.94 7.05 10.90
C GLU A 82 -12.25 5.56 10.93
N GLY A 83 -11.71 4.82 11.89
CA GLY A 83 -11.87 3.38 11.97
C GLY A 83 -13.34 2.94 12.12
N VAL A 84 -13.73 1.86 11.42
CA VAL A 84 -15.09 1.32 11.48
C VAL A 84 -15.30 0.42 12.70
N HIS A 85 -14.29 -0.39 13.02
CA HIS A 85 -14.33 -1.39 14.09
C HIS A 85 -13.59 -0.95 15.35
N GLU A 86 -12.62 -0.05 15.21
CA GLU A 86 -11.83 0.51 16.30
C GLU A 86 -11.86 2.03 16.22
N PRO A 87 -11.90 2.75 17.36
CA PRO A 87 -12.11 4.19 17.38
C PRO A 87 -10.80 4.97 17.19
N TYR A 88 -10.09 4.71 16.10
CA TYR A 88 -8.90 5.48 15.71
C TYR A 88 -9.25 6.55 14.67
N VAL A 89 -8.39 7.56 14.56
CA VAL A 89 -8.42 8.55 13.48
C VAL A 89 -7.02 8.71 12.89
N GLU A 90 -6.86 8.56 11.57
CA GLU A 90 -5.62 8.88 10.86
C GLU A 90 -5.83 10.06 9.91
N HIS A 91 -4.85 10.96 9.85
CA HIS A 91 -4.79 12.01 8.84
C HIS A 91 -3.69 11.69 7.84
N TRP A 92 -4.06 11.75 6.56
CA TRP A 92 -3.20 11.43 5.44
C TRP A 92 -3.08 12.61 4.49
N VAL A 93 -1.86 12.85 4.02
CA VAL A 93 -1.58 13.83 2.96
C VAL A 93 -1.02 13.10 1.76
N ARG A 94 -1.67 13.26 0.60
CA ARG A 94 -1.15 12.75 -0.67
C ARG A 94 0.08 13.56 -1.04
N GLN A 95 1.16 12.87 -1.39
CA GLN A 95 2.36 13.51 -1.88
C GLN A 95 2.16 13.89 -3.35
N ASP A 96 2.78 15.00 -3.76
CA ASP A 96 2.87 15.35 -5.17
C ASP A 96 3.66 14.29 -5.93
N GLY A 97 3.24 14.00 -7.16
CA GLY A 97 3.87 13.00 -8.00
C GLY A 97 2.94 12.53 -9.10
N GLU A 98 3.52 11.89 -10.11
CA GLU A 98 2.72 11.21 -11.12
C GLU A 98 2.04 9.98 -10.49
N THR A 99 0.89 9.60 -11.03
CA THR A 99 0.19 8.36 -10.62
C THR A 99 0.18 7.31 -11.72
N THR A 100 0.80 7.64 -12.86
CA THR A 100 0.98 6.80 -14.03
C THR A 100 2.48 6.65 -14.33
N PRO A 101 3.01 5.45 -14.61
CA PRO A 101 2.30 4.18 -14.75
C PRO A 101 1.60 3.73 -13.46
N ASN A 102 0.53 2.94 -13.62
CA ASN A 102 -0.25 2.41 -12.51
C ASN A 102 -0.49 0.92 -12.76
N TRP A 103 0.13 0.08 -11.95
CA TRP A 103 -0.01 -1.37 -12.07
C TRP A 103 0.33 -2.06 -10.75
N ALA A 104 -0.13 -3.30 -10.61
CA ALA A 104 0.22 -4.15 -9.48
C ALA A 104 0.40 -5.59 -9.95
N VAL A 105 1.28 -6.33 -9.27
CA VAL A 105 1.47 -7.77 -9.45
C VAL A 105 1.26 -8.42 -8.10
N PHE A 106 0.35 -9.39 -8.06
CA PHE A 106 0.08 -10.22 -6.90
C PHE A 106 0.67 -11.59 -7.18
N ALA A 107 1.71 -11.94 -6.45
CA ALA A 107 2.40 -13.22 -6.57
C ALA A 107 2.30 -14.00 -5.25
N THR A 108 2.60 -15.29 -5.28
CA THR A 108 2.55 -16.11 -4.07
C THR A 108 3.46 -15.55 -2.97
N ASP A 109 2.84 -15.12 -1.88
CA ASP A 109 3.45 -14.44 -0.73
C ASP A 109 4.24 -13.15 -1.05
N ALA A 110 3.91 -12.45 -2.14
CA ALA A 110 4.48 -11.14 -2.41
C ALA A 110 3.57 -10.23 -3.25
N ILE A 111 3.69 -8.93 -3.03
CA ILE A 111 2.99 -7.91 -3.81
C ILE A 111 3.99 -6.86 -4.27
N LEU A 112 3.90 -6.48 -5.54
CA LEU A 112 4.62 -5.35 -6.13
C LEU A 112 3.61 -4.36 -6.71
N VAL A 113 3.65 -3.11 -6.27
CA VAL A 113 2.79 -2.02 -6.73
C VAL A 113 3.64 -0.92 -7.35
N CYS A 114 3.16 -0.31 -8.42
CA CYS A 114 3.72 0.90 -9.00
C CYS A 114 2.64 1.95 -9.17
N ALA A 115 2.94 3.18 -8.76
CA ALA A 115 2.13 4.36 -9.02
C ALA A 115 3.07 5.53 -9.31
N GLY A 116 3.10 5.98 -10.57
CA GLY A 116 4.04 6.98 -11.04
C GLY A 116 5.48 6.47 -11.07
N ASP A 117 6.36 7.24 -10.46
CA ASP A 117 7.77 6.92 -10.25
C ASP A 117 8.01 6.13 -8.96
N MET A 118 6.98 5.86 -8.17
CA MET A 118 7.09 5.12 -6.91
C MET A 118 6.76 3.64 -7.10
N PHE A 119 7.47 2.78 -6.36
CA PHE A 119 7.13 1.38 -6.18
C PHE A 119 6.96 1.02 -4.71
N GLY A 120 6.16 -0.01 -4.48
CA GLY A 120 5.98 -0.65 -3.19
C GLY A 120 6.15 -2.15 -3.34
N TRP A 121 7.03 -2.74 -2.55
CA TRP A 121 7.23 -4.18 -2.43
C TRP A 121 6.82 -4.65 -1.05
N ALA A 122 6.16 -5.80 -0.98
CA ALA A 122 5.88 -6.48 0.27
C ALA A 122 6.05 -8.00 0.10
N ASP A 123 6.72 -8.63 1.05
CA ASP A 123 6.68 -10.08 1.26
C ASP A 123 6.72 -10.39 2.75
N ARG A 124 6.80 -11.67 3.12
CA ARG A 124 6.88 -12.10 4.54
C ARG A 124 8.06 -11.54 5.34
N ARG A 125 9.08 -10.98 4.69
CA ARG A 125 10.25 -10.42 5.37
C ARG A 125 10.09 -8.95 5.70
N GLY A 126 9.20 -8.25 5.01
CA GLY A 126 9.07 -6.82 5.18
C GLY A 126 8.45 -6.12 3.98
N VAL A 127 8.42 -4.80 4.11
CA VAL A 127 7.90 -3.88 3.12
C VAL A 127 8.99 -2.90 2.72
N VAL A 128 8.96 -2.46 1.46
CA VAL A 128 9.86 -1.45 0.91
C VAL A 128 9.04 -0.50 0.07
N LEU A 129 9.14 0.81 0.33
CA LEU A 129 8.69 1.84 -0.59
C LEU A 129 9.92 2.60 -1.10
N GLY A 130 10.00 2.82 -2.40
CA GLY A 130 11.12 3.52 -3.04
C GLY A 130 10.74 4.07 -4.40
N ALA A 131 11.70 4.71 -5.06
CA ALA A 131 11.52 5.18 -6.42
C ALA A 131 11.98 4.12 -7.43
N VAL A 132 11.23 3.96 -8.51
CA VAL A 132 11.60 3.07 -9.61
C VAL A 132 12.96 3.52 -10.17
N GLY A 133 13.91 2.59 -10.23
CA GLY A 133 15.28 2.86 -10.66
C GLY A 133 16.24 3.31 -9.56
N ASP A 134 15.78 3.49 -8.32
CA ASP A 134 16.68 3.76 -7.19
C ASP A 134 17.50 2.52 -6.77
N SER A 135 18.31 2.66 -5.72
CA SER A 135 19.15 1.57 -5.22
C SER A 135 18.35 0.38 -4.67
N GLN A 136 17.17 0.60 -4.10
CA GLN A 136 16.33 -0.47 -3.58
C GLN A 136 15.66 -1.24 -4.73
N TRP A 137 15.18 -0.52 -5.74
CA TRP A 137 14.66 -1.11 -6.97
C TRP A 137 15.73 -1.94 -7.70
N ALA A 138 16.91 -1.37 -7.88
CA ALA A 138 18.03 -2.04 -8.55
C ALA A 138 18.50 -3.29 -7.79
N ALA A 139 18.52 -3.24 -6.45
CA ALA A 139 18.85 -4.39 -5.61
C ALA A 139 17.78 -5.49 -5.69
N MET A 140 16.50 -5.11 -5.71
CA MET A 140 15.39 -6.04 -5.86
C MET A 140 15.37 -6.71 -7.25
N ASN A 141 15.76 -5.96 -8.29
CA ASN A 141 15.81 -6.41 -9.68
C ASN A 141 14.54 -7.17 -10.13
N PRO A 142 13.35 -6.54 -9.97
CA PRO A 142 12.08 -7.18 -10.31
C PRO A 142 11.98 -7.40 -11.81
N ARG A 143 11.51 -8.58 -12.22
CA ARG A 143 11.26 -8.92 -13.63
C ARG A 143 10.23 -10.02 -13.73
N ILE A 144 9.50 -10.06 -14.85
CA ILE A 144 8.56 -11.15 -15.15
C ILE A 144 9.17 -12.09 -16.17
N SER A 145 9.10 -13.40 -15.93
CA SER A 145 9.52 -14.45 -16.86
C SER A 145 8.61 -15.64 -16.70
N ASP A 146 7.98 -16.10 -17.79
CA ASP A 146 7.20 -17.34 -17.82
C ASP A 146 6.07 -17.41 -16.77
N GLY A 147 5.39 -16.28 -16.51
CA GLY A 147 4.32 -16.19 -15.50
C GLY A 147 4.81 -16.10 -14.06
N GLU A 148 6.12 -15.95 -13.85
CA GLU A 148 6.74 -15.79 -12.53
C GLU A 148 7.24 -14.36 -12.33
N LEU A 149 7.02 -13.81 -11.14
CA LEU A 149 7.67 -12.62 -10.65
C LEU A 149 9.01 -13.02 -10.02
N VAL A 150 10.10 -12.44 -10.50
CA VAL A 150 11.43 -12.65 -9.92
C VAL A 150 11.90 -11.37 -9.26
N ALA A 151 12.07 -11.40 -7.95
CA ALA A 151 12.51 -10.27 -7.14
C ALA A 151 13.38 -10.78 -5.98
N ASN A 152 14.43 -10.04 -5.60
CA ASN A 152 15.41 -10.45 -4.58
C ASN A 152 16.02 -11.85 -4.84
N GLY A 153 16.13 -12.25 -6.11
CA GLY A 153 16.60 -13.57 -6.52
C GLY A 153 15.61 -14.73 -6.29
N VAL A 154 14.40 -14.46 -5.79
CA VAL A 154 13.35 -15.44 -5.54
C VAL A 154 12.32 -15.39 -6.69
N ARG A 155 11.91 -16.56 -7.18
CA ARG A 155 10.82 -16.70 -8.16
C ARG A 155 9.51 -17.00 -7.44
N ARG A 156 8.43 -16.32 -7.82
CA ARG A 156 7.09 -16.48 -7.26
C ARG A 156 6.06 -16.51 -8.38
N HIS A 157 5.15 -17.47 -8.32
CA HIS A 157 4.06 -17.59 -9.28
C HIS A 157 3.16 -16.36 -9.21
N ILE A 158 2.82 -15.77 -10.37
CA ILE A 158 1.89 -14.65 -10.45
C ILE A 158 0.47 -15.18 -10.38
N GLU A 159 -0.29 -14.73 -9.39
CA GLU A 159 -1.69 -15.12 -9.17
C GLU A 159 -2.65 -14.15 -9.87
N ASP A 160 -2.27 -12.87 -9.94
CA ASP A 160 -3.06 -11.82 -10.59
C ASP A 160 -2.19 -10.58 -10.91
N SER A 161 -2.69 -9.70 -11.78
CA SER A 161 -2.05 -8.43 -12.10
C SER A 161 -3.07 -7.36 -12.48
N GLU A 162 -2.76 -6.11 -12.16
CA GLU A 162 -3.55 -4.92 -12.53
C GLU A 162 -2.74 -4.01 -13.44
N GLY A 163 -3.39 -3.40 -14.44
CA GLY A 163 -2.76 -2.43 -15.33
C GLY A 163 -1.79 -3.04 -16.34
N ASP A 164 -1.09 -2.17 -17.06
CA ASP A 164 -0.02 -2.55 -17.99
C ASP A 164 1.30 -2.61 -17.23
N VAL A 165 1.70 -3.81 -16.80
CA VAL A 165 2.90 -4.04 -15.99
C VAL A 165 4.15 -3.78 -16.81
N LYS A 166 5.01 -2.87 -16.33
CA LYS A 166 6.26 -2.48 -17.00
C LYS A 166 7.46 -2.88 -16.14
N LEU A 167 7.95 -4.11 -16.35
CA LEU A 167 9.09 -4.74 -15.67
C LEU A 167 10.08 -5.34 -16.68
#